data_AF-A0A1F8P565-F1
#
_entry.id   AF-A0A1F8P565-F1
#
_cell.length_a   1.000
_cell.length_b   1.000
_cell.length_c   1.000
_cell.angle_alpha   90.00
_cell.angle_beta   90.00
_cell.angle_gamma   90.00
#
_symmetry.space_group_name_H-M   'P 1'
#
loop_
_entity.id
_entity.type
_entity.pdbx_description
1 polymer ?
#
loop_
_entity_poly.entity_id
_entity_poly.type
_entity_poly.pdbx_seq_one_letter_code
_entity_poly.pdbx_strand_id
1 'polypeptide(L)'
;MGLVSSLENKMHAIIRNRKCIAITAAIMMIMGIIMAVIPAAVVKADSFPTIPNQFYGTVKNNGSLVSSGYAVVAKVGGTTVATTTTDSSGQYGYNSAFYVATDDGNTIEFYVNGVEATQTATASAGSAIQINLTVTGATATTTATTTTTTTTTTSTADTSSTASSTATTGGNSSSGATNSAVVVVPQNNQSQPPAVSQSDPVNQSHPTQSQVSTPAQSPVNTDSESNGPQVPLVWVIVGAAGIIVLMIVFRIIKMVRR
;
A
#
# COMPACT_ATOMS: atom_id res chain seq x y z
N MET A 1 88.55 21.81 5.19
CA MET A 1 87.65 21.38 6.28
C MET A 1 86.14 21.53 5.99
N GLY A 2 85.69 22.21 4.92
CA GLY A 2 84.25 22.46 4.68
C GLY A 2 83.43 21.36 3.97
N LEU A 3 84.07 20.33 3.41
CA LEU A 3 83.37 19.24 2.72
C LEU A 3 82.82 18.17 3.68
N VAL A 4 83.49 17.99 4.84
CA VAL A 4 83.07 17.01 5.85
C VAL A 4 81.84 17.51 6.62
N SER A 5 81.79 18.80 6.95
CA SER A 5 80.64 19.43 7.62
C SER A 5 79.38 19.55 6.73
N SER A 6 79.54 19.53 5.40
CA SER A 6 78.40 19.50 4.46
C SER A 6 77.74 18.12 4.41
N LEU A 7 78.52 17.05 4.60
CA LEU A 7 78.02 15.67 4.58
C LEU A 7 77.24 15.32 5.86
N GLU A 8 77.70 15.81 7.02
CA GLU A 8 77.05 15.55 8.31
C GLU A 8 75.69 16.25 8.47
N ASN A 9 75.53 17.44 7.88
CA ASN A 9 74.26 18.17 7.88
C ASN A 9 73.21 17.53 6.94
N LYS A 10 73.64 16.92 5.83
CA LYS A 10 72.73 16.20 4.92
C LYS A 10 72.23 14.88 5.51
N MET A 11 73.04 14.20 6.31
CA MET A 11 72.66 12.91 6.90
C MET A 11 71.59 13.05 8.00
N HIS A 12 71.61 14.15 8.77
CA HIS A 12 70.55 14.47 9.74
C HIS A 12 69.22 14.93 9.10
N ALA A 13 69.22 15.36 7.84
CA ALA A 13 67.98 15.71 7.12
C ALA A 13 67.24 14.45 6.63
N ILE A 14 67.96 13.41 6.23
CA ILE A 14 67.37 12.16 5.70
C ILE A 14 66.70 11.32 6.81
N ILE A 15 67.25 11.31 8.02
CA ILE A 15 66.70 10.54 9.15
C ILE A 15 65.39 11.15 9.68
N ARG A 16 65.21 12.48 9.56
CA ARG A 16 63.96 13.16 9.96
C ARG A 16 62.78 12.87 9.01
N ASN A 17 63.05 12.58 7.74
CA ASN A 17 62.01 12.31 6.74
C ASN A 17 61.34 10.93 6.88
N ARG A 18 62.02 9.95 7.48
CA ARG A 18 61.46 8.60 7.68
C ARG A 18 60.33 8.59 8.72
N LYS A 19 60.39 9.49 9.70
CA LYS A 19 59.35 9.62 10.73
C LYS A 19 58.10 10.32 10.20
N CYS A 20 58.23 11.31 9.30
CA CYS A 20 57.08 11.94 8.65
C CYS A 20 56.32 10.97 7.74
N ILE A 21 57.01 10.16 6.94
CA ILE A 21 56.37 9.21 6.01
C ILE A 21 55.54 8.16 6.76
N ALA A 22 56.06 7.64 7.87
CA ALA A 22 55.34 6.67 8.70
C ALA A 22 54.07 7.27 9.33
N ILE A 23 54.14 8.53 9.76
CA ILE A 23 52.98 9.24 10.33
C ILE A 23 51.92 9.51 9.25
N THR A 24 52.32 9.90 8.04
CA THR A 24 51.36 10.12 6.93
C THR A 24 50.64 8.84 6.52
N ALA A 25 51.35 7.71 6.45
CA ALA A 25 50.75 6.42 6.12
C ALA A 25 49.76 5.93 7.20
N ALA A 26 50.08 6.12 8.49
CA ALA A 26 49.20 5.76 9.59
C ALA A 26 47.90 6.58 9.59
N ILE A 27 47.96 7.89 9.29
CA ILE A 27 46.78 8.75 9.20
C ILE A 27 45.87 8.33 8.04
N MET A 28 46.45 8.03 6.87
CA MET A 28 45.68 7.55 5.72
C MET A 28 44.98 6.21 5.99
N MET A 29 45.66 5.30 6.69
CA MET A 29 45.09 4.00 7.07
C MET A 29 43.92 4.17 8.06
N ILE A 30 44.06 5.02 9.06
CA ILE A 30 43.01 5.27 10.05
C ILE A 30 41.79 5.92 9.40
N MET A 31 41.98 6.85 8.46
CA MET A 31 40.86 7.52 7.79
C MET A 31 40.09 6.57 6.85
N GLY A 32 40.78 5.65 6.18
CA GLY A 32 40.14 4.59 5.39
C GLY A 32 39.31 3.64 6.26
N ILE A 33 39.79 3.30 7.46
CA ILE A 33 39.05 2.45 8.40
C ILE A 33 37.81 3.18 8.95
N ILE A 34 37.90 4.48 9.25
CA ILE A 34 36.75 5.26 9.77
C ILE A 34 35.65 5.39 8.71
N MET A 35 35.99 5.52 7.43
CA MET A 35 34.99 5.56 6.34
C MET A 35 34.36 4.19 6.04
N ALA A 36 35.06 3.09 6.32
CA ALA A 36 34.52 1.74 6.13
C ALA A 36 33.49 1.31 7.20
N VAL A 37 33.39 2.04 8.31
CA VAL A 37 32.49 1.73 9.44
C VAL A 37 31.35 2.76 9.54
N ILE A 38 30.77 3.16 8.40
CA ILE A 38 29.46 3.80 8.42
C ILE A 38 28.43 2.67 8.28
N PRO A 39 27.83 2.16 9.37
CA PRO A 39 26.70 1.26 9.23
C PRO A 39 25.65 2.00 8.43
N ALA A 40 25.21 1.38 7.32
CA ALA A 40 24.04 1.82 6.59
C ALA A 40 22.83 1.66 7.51
N ALA A 41 22.61 2.66 8.37
CA ALA A 41 21.39 2.78 9.13
C ALA A 41 20.29 3.03 8.10
N VAL A 42 19.64 1.94 7.69
CA VAL A 42 18.42 2.00 6.90
C VAL A 42 17.42 2.72 7.78
N VAL A 43 17.26 4.01 7.54
CA VAL A 43 16.21 4.81 8.16
C VAL A 43 14.91 4.19 7.68
N LYS A 44 14.26 3.40 8.55
CA LYS A 44 12.89 2.98 8.31
C LYS A 44 12.07 4.26 8.41
N ALA A 45 11.64 4.77 7.26
CA ALA A 45 10.68 5.86 7.25
C ALA A 45 9.41 5.34 7.94
N ASP A 46 8.98 6.02 9.00
CA ASP A 46 7.69 5.77 9.62
C ASP A 46 6.62 6.12 8.58
N SER A 47 5.97 5.11 8.00
CA SER A 47 4.87 5.29 7.06
C SER A 47 3.67 5.83 7.84
N PHE A 48 3.15 6.98 7.41
CA PHE A 48 1.86 7.47 7.87
C PHE A 48 0.77 6.40 7.66
N PRO A 49 -0.25 6.33 8.52
CA PRO A 49 -1.34 5.37 8.35
C PRO A 49 -2.03 5.61 7.00
N THR A 50 -1.98 4.61 6.12
CA THR A 50 -2.58 4.71 4.79
C THR A 50 -4.10 4.66 4.86
N ILE A 51 -4.78 5.61 4.21
CA ILE A 51 -6.24 5.61 4.14
C ILE A 51 -6.70 4.44 3.25
N PRO A 52 -7.51 3.51 3.78
CA PRO A 52 -7.89 2.32 3.03
C PRO A 52 -8.83 2.64 1.85
N ASN A 53 -8.73 1.82 0.81
CA ASN A 53 -9.63 1.79 -0.33
C ASN A 53 -10.80 0.85 -0.03
N GLN A 54 -12.02 1.19 -0.43
CA GLN A 54 -13.17 0.28 -0.36
C GLN A 54 -13.42 -0.38 -1.73
N PHE A 55 -13.59 -1.69 -1.74
CA PHE A 55 -13.94 -2.44 -2.95
C PHE A 55 -15.28 -3.15 -2.80
N TYR A 56 -16.05 -3.21 -3.89
CA TYR A 56 -17.32 -3.94 -3.92
C TYR A 56 -17.67 -4.38 -5.34
N GLY A 57 -18.55 -5.36 -5.47
CA GLY A 57 -19.04 -5.81 -6.78
C GLY A 57 -19.57 -7.23 -6.77
N THR A 58 -19.58 -7.87 -7.93
CA THR A 58 -20.05 -9.24 -8.11
C THR A 58 -18.92 -10.19 -8.46
N VAL A 59 -19.10 -11.48 -8.18
CA VAL A 59 -18.16 -12.54 -8.55
C VAL A 59 -18.82 -13.54 -9.49
N LYS A 60 -18.16 -13.80 -10.62
CA LYS A 60 -18.53 -14.85 -11.57
C LYS A 60 -17.48 -15.94 -11.64
N ASN A 61 -17.93 -17.19 -11.67
CA ASN A 61 -17.09 -18.36 -11.90
C ASN A 61 -17.59 -19.09 -13.14
N ASN A 62 -16.72 -19.28 -14.13
CA ASN A 62 -17.09 -19.87 -15.43
C ASN A 62 -18.29 -19.17 -16.10
N GLY A 63 -18.40 -17.84 -15.94
CA GLY A 63 -19.47 -17.02 -16.53
C GLY A 63 -20.77 -16.93 -15.73
N SER A 64 -20.97 -17.77 -14.70
CA SER A 64 -22.16 -17.72 -13.83
C SER A 64 -21.85 -17.03 -12.50
N LEU A 65 -22.84 -16.37 -11.90
CA LEU A 65 -22.70 -15.80 -10.55
C LEU A 65 -22.43 -16.92 -9.55
N VAL A 66 -21.49 -16.67 -8.62
CA VAL A 66 -21.19 -17.60 -7.53
C VAL A 66 -22.26 -17.55 -6.45
N SER A 67 -22.41 -18.64 -5.69
CA SER A 67 -23.25 -18.67 -4.48
C SER A 67 -22.57 -17.92 -3.32
N SER A 68 -23.27 -17.82 -2.18
CA SER A 68 -22.66 -17.28 -0.96
C SER A 68 -21.48 -18.12 -0.47
N GLY A 69 -20.55 -17.46 0.21
CA GLY A 69 -19.45 -18.10 0.93
C GLY A 69 -18.15 -18.23 0.14
N TYR A 70 -18.08 -17.71 -1.09
CA TYR A 70 -16.79 -17.65 -1.81
C TYR A 70 -15.92 -16.60 -1.13
N ALA A 71 -14.72 -17.00 -0.70
CA ALA A 71 -13.74 -16.11 -0.10
C ALA A 71 -13.12 -15.22 -1.18
N VAL A 72 -13.21 -13.92 -1.00
CA VAL A 72 -12.58 -12.89 -1.85
C VAL A 72 -11.40 -12.31 -1.07
N VAL A 73 -10.21 -12.45 -1.64
CA VAL A 73 -8.94 -12.05 -1.01
C VAL A 73 -8.28 -10.99 -1.88
N ALA A 74 -7.85 -9.89 -1.26
CA ALA A 74 -7.02 -8.88 -1.91
C ALA A 74 -5.56 -9.09 -1.50
N LYS A 75 -4.66 -9.05 -2.49
CA LYS A 75 -3.21 -9.12 -2.30
C LYS A 75 -2.51 -7.92 -2.90
N VAL A 76 -1.41 -7.52 -2.26
CA VAL A 76 -0.48 -6.50 -2.77
C VAL A 76 0.92 -7.09 -2.69
N GLY A 77 1.61 -7.16 -3.83
CA GLY A 77 2.93 -7.80 -3.93
C GLY A 77 2.93 -9.25 -3.41
N GLY A 78 1.86 -10.01 -3.70
CA GLY A 78 1.69 -11.39 -3.24
C GLY A 78 1.31 -11.58 -1.76
N THR A 79 1.26 -10.51 -0.96
CA THR A 79 0.86 -10.56 0.46
C THR A 79 -0.63 -10.30 0.62
N THR A 80 -1.33 -11.14 1.40
CA THR A 80 -2.75 -10.93 1.70
C THR A 80 -2.93 -9.75 2.64
N VAL A 81 -3.71 -8.76 2.21
CA VAL A 81 -3.95 -7.53 2.97
C VAL A 81 -5.39 -7.42 3.48
N ALA A 82 -6.35 -8.08 2.82
CA ALA A 82 -7.75 -8.10 3.24
C ALA A 82 -8.47 -9.36 2.74
N THR A 83 -9.55 -9.73 3.42
CA THR A 83 -10.43 -10.84 3.01
C THR A 83 -11.90 -10.50 3.30
N THR A 84 -12.79 -10.97 2.44
CA THR A 84 -14.25 -10.90 2.61
C THR A 84 -14.91 -12.14 1.97
N THR A 85 -16.24 -12.21 1.97
CA THR A 85 -17.00 -13.31 1.36
C THR A 85 -18.15 -12.81 0.51
N THR A 86 -18.58 -13.61 -0.46
CA THR A 86 -19.79 -13.34 -1.24
C THR A 86 -21.09 -13.65 -0.48
N ASP A 87 -22.14 -12.89 -0.76
CA ASP A 87 -23.51 -13.17 -0.32
C ASP A 87 -24.26 -14.10 -1.29
N SER A 88 -25.55 -14.35 -1.03
CA SER A 88 -26.40 -15.25 -1.84
C SER A 88 -26.60 -14.79 -3.28
N SER A 89 -26.31 -13.53 -3.58
CA SER A 89 -26.41 -12.93 -4.92
C SER A 89 -25.05 -12.89 -5.63
N GLY A 90 -24.00 -13.47 -5.03
CA GLY A 90 -22.63 -13.43 -5.54
C GLY A 90 -21.97 -12.06 -5.37
N GLN A 91 -22.48 -11.20 -4.48
CA GLN A 91 -21.96 -9.86 -4.23
C GLN A 91 -20.97 -9.84 -3.06
N TYR A 92 -19.95 -8.99 -3.13
CA TYR A 92 -19.00 -8.75 -2.05
C TYR A 92 -18.84 -7.25 -1.79
N GLY A 93 -18.45 -6.86 -0.59
CA GLY A 93 -18.20 -5.45 -0.24
C GLY A 93 -19.44 -4.59 0.02
N TYR A 94 -20.66 -5.10 -0.23
CA TYR A 94 -21.93 -4.38 0.00
C TYR A 94 -22.42 -4.51 1.45
N ASN A 95 -22.63 -5.74 1.93
CA ASN A 95 -23.13 -5.98 3.29
C ASN A 95 -22.03 -5.85 4.36
N SER A 96 -20.83 -6.28 4.01
CA SER A 96 -19.62 -6.09 4.81
C SER A 96 -18.63 -5.32 3.97
N ALA A 97 -18.32 -4.09 4.40
CA ALA A 97 -17.36 -3.25 3.70
C ALA A 97 -16.02 -3.98 3.57
N PHE A 98 -15.44 -3.96 2.37
CA PHE A 98 -14.19 -4.62 2.07
C PHE A 98 -13.10 -3.57 1.85
N TYR A 99 -12.39 -3.28 2.94
CA TYR A 99 -11.34 -2.27 2.98
C TYR A 99 -9.96 -2.88 2.73
N VAL A 100 -9.18 -2.26 1.84
CA VAL A 100 -7.83 -2.66 1.48
C VAL A 100 -6.89 -1.49 1.77
N ALA A 101 -6.04 -1.65 2.78
CA ALA A 101 -5.03 -0.66 3.15
C ALA A 101 -3.71 -0.96 2.41
N THR A 102 -3.30 -0.03 1.54
CA THR A 102 -2.04 -0.09 0.80
C THR A 102 -1.72 1.29 0.24
N ASP A 103 -0.45 1.57 -0.02
CA ASP A 103 0.01 2.83 -0.59
C ASP A 103 -0.58 3.09 -1.98
N ASP A 104 -0.74 4.38 -2.29
CA ASP A 104 -1.26 4.84 -3.57
C ASP A 104 -0.40 4.39 -4.75
N GLY A 105 -1.06 4.01 -5.83
CA GLY A 105 -0.39 3.50 -7.03
C GLY A 105 -0.03 2.02 -6.97
N ASN A 106 -0.09 1.36 -5.80
CA ASN A 106 0.15 -0.08 -5.73
C ASN A 106 -0.95 -0.86 -6.49
N THR A 107 -0.53 -1.92 -7.18
CA THR A 107 -1.45 -2.86 -7.82
C THR A 107 -2.02 -3.83 -6.81
N ILE A 108 -3.34 -3.99 -6.81
CA ILE A 108 -4.11 -4.91 -5.99
C ILE A 108 -4.59 -6.05 -6.88
N GLU A 109 -4.22 -7.26 -6.50
CA GLU A 109 -4.62 -8.51 -7.14
C GLU A 109 -5.75 -9.15 -6.33
N PHE A 110 -6.79 -9.65 -7.00
CA PHE A 110 -7.92 -10.28 -6.34
C PHE A 110 -7.93 -11.79 -6.58
N TYR A 111 -8.30 -12.54 -5.56
CA TYR A 111 -8.40 -14.00 -5.60
C TYR A 111 -9.76 -14.42 -5.07
N VAL A 112 -10.35 -15.44 -5.69
CA VAL A 112 -11.63 -16.02 -5.30
C VAL A 112 -11.41 -17.51 -5.01
N ASN A 113 -11.59 -17.93 -3.75
CA ASN A 113 -11.27 -19.29 -3.28
C ASN A 113 -9.86 -19.76 -3.73
N GLY A 114 -8.88 -18.85 -3.69
CA GLY A 114 -7.50 -19.14 -4.07
C GLY A 114 -7.19 -19.08 -5.58
N VAL A 115 -8.19 -18.88 -6.44
CA VAL A 115 -8.00 -18.67 -7.88
C VAL A 115 -7.90 -17.19 -8.17
N GLU A 116 -6.87 -16.76 -8.89
CA GLU A 116 -6.69 -15.35 -9.28
C GLU A 116 -7.80 -14.90 -10.24
N ALA A 117 -8.37 -13.73 -9.96
CA ALA A 117 -9.37 -13.09 -10.82
C ALA A 117 -8.70 -12.38 -12.00
N THR A 118 -9.40 -12.26 -13.12
CA THR A 118 -8.88 -11.55 -14.31
C THR A 118 -8.73 -10.04 -14.07
N GLN A 119 -9.43 -9.48 -13.09
CA GLN A 119 -9.44 -8.05 -12.79
C GLN A 119 -8.45 -7.71 -11.67
N THR A 120 -7.76 -6.58 -11.83
CA THR A 120 -6.90 -5.94 -10.83
C THR A 120 -7.35 -4.50 -10.60
N ALA A 121 -6.81 -3.85 -9.56
CA ALA A 121 -7.04 -2.43 -9.30
C ALA A 121 -5.74 -1.71 -8.98
N THR A 122 -5.72 -0.40 -9.21
CA THR A 122 -4.68 0.49 -8.66
C THR A 122 -5.24 1.19 -7.44
N ALA A 123 -4.49 1.17 -6.34
CA ALA A 123 -4.88 1.83 -5.11
C ALA A 123 -4.92 3.37 -5.26
N SER A 124 -5.97 3.98 -4.70
CA SER A 124 -6.14 5.43 -4.61
C SER A 124 -6.84 5.78 -3.29
N ALA A 125 -6.08 6.31 -2.34
CA ALA A 125 -6.43 6.56 -0.95
C ALA A 125 -7.88 7.04 -0.77
N GLY A 126 -8.64 6.30 0.04
CA GLY A 126 -10.02 6.65 0.39
C GLY A 126 -11.07 6.44 -0.70
N SER A 127 -10.69 5.91 -1.87
CA SER A 127 -11.65 5.67 -2.95
C SER A 127 -12.55 4.46 -2.67
N ALA A 128 -13.79 4.53 -3.15
CA ALA A 128 -14.71 3.40 -3.23
C ALA A 128 -14.84 2.96 -4.69
N ILE A 129 -14.41 1.73 -5.00
CA ILE A 129 -14.23 1.25 -6.36
C ILE A 129 -15.07 -0.01 -6.58
N GLN A 130 -15.96 0.05 -7.57
CA GLN A 130 -16.73 -1.11 -8.01
C GLN A 130 -15.92 -1.97 -8.99
N ILE A 131 -15.73 -3.25 -8.69
CA ILE A 131 -15.05 -4.21 -9.56
C ILE A 131 -15.84 -5.51 -9.61
N ASN A 132 -16.13 -6.00 -10.81
CA ASN A 132 -16.77 -7.30 -10.99
C ASN A 132 -15.70 -8.35 -11.30
N LEU A 133 -15.52 -9.31 -10.39
CA LEU A 133 -14.50 -10.33 -10.47
C LEU A 133 -14.97 -11.51 -11.32
N THR A 134 -14.08 -12.03 -12.17
CA THR A 134 -14.30 -13.24 -12.95
C THR A 134 -13.15 -14.20 -12.72
N VAL A 135 -13.48 -15.46 -12.44
CA VAL A 135 -12.55 -16.57 -12.28
C VAL A 135 -13.01 -17.77 -13.10
N THR A 136 -12.07 -18.68 -13.38
CA THR A 136 -12.33 -19.95 -14.05
C THR A 136 -11.82 -21.08 -13.16
N GLY A 137 -12.68 -22.02 -12.80
CA GLY A 137 -12.28 -23.21 -12.02
C GLY A 137 -12.21 -23.02 -10.50
N ALA A 138 -12.77 -21.94 -9.94
CA ALA A 138 -12.89 -21.82 -8.49
C ALA A 138 -13.92 -22.84 -7.96
N THR A 139 -13.54 -23.74 -7.07
CA THR A 139 -14.50 -24.64 -6.42
C THR A 139 -15.13 -23.95 -5.23
N ALA A 140 -16.44 -24.12 -5.02
CA ALA A 140 -17.10 -23.68 -3.80
C ALA A 140 -16.43 -24.40 -2.62
N THR A 141 -15.74 -23.64 -1.77
CA THR A 141 -15.22 -24.22 -0.53
C THR A 141 -16.32 -24.12 0.49
N THR A 142 -16.84 -25.26 0.94
CA THR A 142 -17.72 -25.37 2.11
C THR A 142 -16.89 -25.09 3.36
N THR A 143 -16.43 -23.85 3.51
CA THR A 143 -15.69 -23.43 4.71
C THR A 143 -16.71 -23.13 5.79
N ALA A 144 -16.74 -23.96 6.82
CA ALA A 144 -17.45 -23.65 8.06
C ALA A 144 -16.98 -22.28 8.55
N THR A 145 -17.91 -21.33 8.64
CA THR A 145 -17.69 -19.94 9.03
C THR A 145 -16.97 -19.89 10.38
N THR A 146 -15.63 -19.82 10.35
CA THR A 146 -14.84 -19.52 11.52
C THR A 146 -14.62 -18.02 11.46
N THR A 147 -15.58 -17.27 12.00
CA THR A 147 -15.51 -15.83 12.19
C THR A 147 -14.24 -15.51 12.98
N THR A 148 -13.16 -15.25 12.26
CA THR A 148 -11.91 -14.79 12.87
C THR A 148 -12.08 -13.30 13.04
N THR A 149 -12.62 -12.89 14.19
CA THR A 149 -12.64 -11.50 14.61
C THR A 149 -11.20 -11.02 14.65
N THR A 150 -10.78 -10.28 13.62
CA THR A 150 -9.54 -9.51 13.62
C THR A 150 -9.60 -8.56 14.81
N THR A 151 -8.96 -8.97 15.91
CA THR A 151 -8.80 -8.13 17.08
C THR A 151 -7.76 -7.10 16.72
N THR A 152 -8.22 -5.94 16.24
CA THR A 152 -7.41 -4.74 16.16
C THR A 152 -6.91 -4.44 17.57
N THR A 153 -5.65 -4.76 17.86
CA THR A 153 -4.99 -4.36 19.10
C THR A 153 -4.77 -2.86 19.06
N THR A 154 -5.80 -2.11 19.44
CA THR A 154 -5.66 -0.71 19.83
C THR A 154 -4.80 -0.68 21.08
N SER A 155 -3.54 -0.30 20.93
CA SER A 155 -2.64 0.02 22.04
C SER A 155 -3.13 1.32 22.70
N THR A 156 -4.09 1.18 23.61
CA THR A 156 -4.57 2.27 24.46
C THR A 156 -3.48 2.61 25.47
N ALA A 157 -2.84 3.76 25.32
CA ALA A 157 -2.00 4.34 26.34
C ALA A 157 -2.83 4.59 27.60
N ASP A 158 -2.28 4.12 28.71
CA ASP A 158 -2.79 4.14 30.07
C ASP A 158 -3.11 5.57 30.53
N THR A 159 -4.36 5.85 30.93
CA THR A 159 -4.67 6.97 31.83
C THR A 159 -5.84 6.59 32.71
N SER A 160 -5.48 6.07 33.88
CA SER A 160 -6.30 5.88 35.06
C SER A 160 -7.23 7.07 35.34
N SER A 161 -8.55 6.86 35.30
CA SER A 161 -9.49 7.62 36.13
C SER A 161 -10.62 6.73 36.66
N THR A 162 -10.70 6.74 37.99
CA THR A 162 -11.64 6.04 38.86
C THR A 162 -12.95 6.82 39.00
N ALA A 163 -14.11 6.19 38.75
CA ALA A 163 -15.40 6.37 39.46
C ALA A 163 -16.50 5.57 38.74
N SER A 164 -17.07 4.53 39.34
CA SER A 164 -18.22 4.52 40.25
C SER A 164 -19.59 4.46 39.53
N SER A 165 -20.12 3.24 39.49
CA SER A 165 -21.53 2.79 39.62
C SER A 165 -22.68 3.76 39.36
N THR A 166 -23.68 3.32 38.57
CA THR A 166 -25.08 3.09 39.02
C THR A 166 -25.84 2.27 37.98
N ALA A 167 -26.45 1.17 38.43
CA ALA A 167 -27.32 0.31 37.65
C ALA A 167 -28.73 0.92 37.53
N THR A 168 -29.34 0.84 36.34
CA THR A 168 -30.79 1.01 36.18
C THR A 168 -31.34 -0.10 35.31
N THR A 169 -32.09 -0.98 35.97
CA THR A 169 -32.93 -2.04 35.43
C THR A 169 -34.24 -1.44 34.92
N GLY A 170 -34.64 -1.80 33.70
CA GLY A 170 -35.97 -1.58 33.11
C GLY A 170 -35.88 -1.91 31.62
N GLY A 171 -36.44 -2.98 31.06
CA GLY A 171 -37.73 -3.58 31.35
C GLY A 171 -38.78 -2.93 30.45
N ASN A 172 -38.94 -3.41 29.21
CA ASN A 172 -40.23 -3.31 28.53
C ASN A 172 -40.40 -4.38 27.45
N SER A 173 -41.28 -5.32 27.75
CA SER A 173 -41.93 -6.23 26.81
C SER A 173 -43.07 -5.49 26.12
N SER A 174 -43.23 -5.64 24.81
CA SER A 174 -44.54 -5.46 24.18
C SER A 174 -44.75 -6.46 23.05
N SER A 175 -45.50 -7.50 23.41
CA SER A 175 -46.25 -8.43 22.59
C SER A 175 -47.41 -7.77 21.85
N GLY A 176 -47.73 -8.27 20.65
CA GLY A 176 -48.98 -8.01 19.92
C GLY A 176 -48.71 -7.66 18.45
N ALA A 177 -49.31 -8.25 17.43
CA ALA A 177 -50.49 -9.09 17.37
C ALA A 177 -50.42 -10.03 16.15
N THR A 178 -51.04 -11.19 16.35
CA THR A 178 -51.49 -12.14 15.34
C THR A 178 -52.45 -11.50 14.33
N ASN A 179 -52.36 -11.87 13.05
CA ASN A 179 -53.56 -12.00 12.24
C ASN A 179 -53.49 -13.24 11.35
N SER A 180 -54.33 -14.21 11.71
CA SER A 180 -54.79 -15.32 10.89
C SER A 180 -55.74 -14.80 9.80
N ALA A 181 -55.63 -15.42 8.63
CA ALA A 181 -56.72 -16.07 7.90
C ALA A 181 -56.82 -15.70 6.40
N VAL A 182 -56.54 -16.72 5.58
CA VAL A 182 -57.42 -17.27 4.53
C VAL A 182 -57.98 -16.29 3.50
N VAL A 183 -57.53 -16.39 2.25
CA VAL A 183 -58.40 -16.78 1.11
C VAL A 183 -57.56 -17.51 0.06
N VAL A 184 -57.95 -18.77 -0.18
CA VAL A 184 -57.56 -19.60 -1.33
C VAL A 184 -58.46 -19.20 -2.51
N VAL A 185 -57.89 -18.90 -3.67
CA VAL A 185 -58.60 -18.89 -4.96
C VAL A 185 -57.81 -19.75 -5.96
N PRO A 186 -58.37 -20.87 -6.46
CA PRO A 186 -57.82 -21.60 -7.59
C PRO A 186 -58.77 -21.49 -8.80
N GLN A 187 -58.31 -20.90 -9.92
CA GLN A 187 -58.89 -21.03 -11.27
C GLN A 187 -58.18 -20.02 -12.19
N ASN A 188 -57.92 -20.23 -13.49
CA ASN A 188 -58.26 -21.29 -14.41
C ASN A 188 -57.38 -21.09 -15.66
N ASN A 189 -56.79 -22.19 -16.15
CA ASN A 189 -56.61 -22.56 -17.54
C ASN A 189 -57.00 -21.53 -18.62
N GLN A 190 -56.07 -21.14 -19.50
CA GLN A 190 -56.36 -21.04 -20.93
C GLN A 190 -55.09 -21.13 -21.80
N SER A 191 -55.01 -22.25 -22.51
CA SER A 191 -54.14 -22.54 -23.63
C SER A 191 -54.29 -21.48 -24.72
N GLN A 192 -53.17 -21.00 -25.27
CA GLN A 192 -53.16 -20.33 -26.58
C GLN A 192 -52.20 -21.08 -27.53
N PRO A 193 -52.64 -21.43 -28.75
CA PRO A 193 -51.93 -22.28 -29.71
C PRO A 193 -50.74 -21.58 -30.41
N PRO A 194 -49.87 -22.34 -31.11
CA PRO A 194 -48.71 -21.80 -31.80
C PRO A 194 -49.11 -21.13 -33.12
N ALA A 195 -48.76 -19.85 -33.29
CA ALA A 195 -48.82 -19.18 -34.58
C ALA A 195 -47.45 -19.27 -35.27
N VAL A 196 -47.41 -20.10 -36.31
CA VAL A 196 -46.39 -20.18 -37.34
C VAL A 196 -46.67 -19.09 -38.38
N SER A 197 -45.69 -18.24 -38.69
CA SER A 197 -45.51 -17.49 -39.95
C SER A 197 -44.46 -16.41 -39.69
N GLN A 198 -43.55 -16.04 -40.57
CA GLN A 198 -43.20 -16.47 -41.91
C GLN A 198 -41.84 -15.81 -42.16
N SER A 199 -41.02 -16.48 -42.95
CA SER A 199 -39.81 -15.95 -43.56
C SER A 199 -40.05 -14.63 -44.31
N ASP A 200 -39.21 -13.63 -44.08
CA ASP A 200 -38.76 -12.71 -45.13
C ASP A 200 -37.29 -12.33 -44.90
N PRO A 201 -36.39 -12.59 -45.88
CA PRO A 201 -35.09 -11.94 -45.95
C PRO A 201 -35.24 -10.56 -46.62
N VAL A 202 -34.18 -9.77 -46.59
CA VAL A 202 -34.04 -8.41 -47.17
C VAL A 202 -34.27 -7.30 -46.15
N ASN A 203 -33.18 -6.82 -45.53
CA ASN A 203 -32.95 -5.37 -45.58
C ASN A 203 -31.47 -5.00 -45.43
N GLN A 204 -30.90 -4.63 -46.57
CA GLN A 204 -30.05 -3.45 -46.80
C GLN A 204 -28.94 -3.14 -45.79
N SER A 205 -27.74 -3.43 -46.28
CA SER A 205 -26.50 -2.69 -46.04
C SER A 205 -26.73 -1.17 -45.88
N HIS A 206 -26.40 -0.63 -44.71
CA HIS A 206 -26.17 0.79 -44.51
C HIS A 206 -24.82 0.97 -43.79
N PRO A 207 -23.81 1.62 -44.41
CA PRO A 207 -22.60 1.99 -43.71
C PRO A 207 -22.85 3.27 -42.92
N THR A 208 -23.09 3.15 -41.62
CA THR A 208 -23.09 4.33 -40.74
C THR A 208 -21.64 4.73 -40.49
N GLN A 209 -21.31 5.89 -41.04
CA GLN A 209 -20.03 6.57 -40.94
C GLN A 209 -19.59 6.77 -39.50
N SER A 210 -18.30 6.53 -39.26
CA SER A 210 -17.54 6.97 -38.10
C SER A 210 -17.75 8.46 -37.83
N GLN A 211 -18.46 8.80 -36.76
CA GLN A 211 -18.27 10.10 -36.10
C GLN A 211 -17.40 9.89 -34.88
N VAL A 212 -16.14 10.30 -35.04
CA VAL A 212 -15.19 10.56 -33.95
C VAL A 212 -15.70 11.79 -33.22
N SER A 213 -16.35 11.60 -32.08
CA SER A 213 -16.60 12.67 -31.13
C SER A 213 -15.42 12.73 -30.17
N THR A 214 -14.54 13.70 -30.40
CA THR A 214 -13.49 14.12 -29.47
C THR A 214 -14.15 14.63 -28.19
N PRO A 215 -13.87 14.07 -27.01
CA PRO A 215 -14.31 14.67 -25.75
C PRO A 215 -13.56 15.98 -25.54
N ALA A 216 -14.31 17.06 -25.33
CA ALA A 216 -13.79 18.33 -24.87
C ALA A 216 -13.03 18.12 -23.56
N GLN A 217 -11.71 18.34 -23.59
CA GLN A 217 -10.89 18.37 -22.39
C GLN A 217 -11.26 19.61 -21.57
N SER A 218 -11.76 19.40 -20.36
CA SER A 218 -11.85 20.45 -19.35
C SER A 218 -10.45 20.97 -19.01
N PRO A 219 -10.28 22.28 -18.77
CA PRO A 219 -8.99 22.86 -18.44
C PRO A 219 -8.48 22.29 -17.11
N VAL A 220 -7.32 21.65 -17.18
CA VAL A 220 -6.49 21.26 -16.03
C VAL A 220 -6.00 22.55 -15.38
N ASN A 221 -6.59 22.93 -14.24
CA ASN A 221 -6.02 23.92 -13.35
C ASN A 221 -4.82 23.27 -12.67
N THR A 222 -3.64 23.64 -13.16
CA THR A 222 -2.36 23.24 -12.58
C THR A 222 -2.02 24.23 -11.48
N ASP A 223 -2.69 24.12 -10.33
CA ASP A 223 -2.25 24.82 -9.12
C ASP A 223 -0.97 24.15 -8.65
N SER A 224 0.14 24.71 -9.13
CA SER A 224 1.50 24.35 -8.77
C SER A 224 1.75 24.83 -7.35
N GLU A 225 1.29 24.03 -6.37
CA GLU A 225 1.65 24.27 -4.98
C GLU A 225 3.14 24.00 -4.82
N SER A 226 3.86 25.11 -4.64
CA SER A 226 5.31 25.19 -4.44
C SER A 226 5.74 24.34 -3.24
N ASN A 227 6.04 23.08 -3.49
CA ASN A 227 6.91 22.28 -2.64
C ASN A 227 8.30 22.92 -2.65
N GLY A 228 8.51 23.87 -1.75
CA GLY A 228 9.84 24.40 -1.44
C GLY A 228 10.78 23.23 -1.12
N PRO A 229 12.07 23.31 -1.50
CA PRO A 229 13.01 22.24 -1.28
C PRO A 229 13.15 21.97 0.22
N GLN A 230 12.46 20.94 0.69
CA GLN A 230 12.69 20.30 1.97
C GLN A 230 14.11 19.73 1.90
N VAL A 231 15.11 20.50 2.32
CA VAL A 231 16.46 19.97 2.52
C VAL A 231 16.36 18.94 3.64
N PRO A 232 16.51 17.63 3.35
CA PRO A 232 16.38 16.63 4.39
C PRO A 232 17.44 16.91 5.45
N LEU A 233 17.02 16.92 6.71
CA LEU A 233 17.80 17.27 7.91
C LEU A 233 19.15 16.52 7.99
N VAL A 234 19.29 15.42 7.25
CA VAL A 234 20.52 14.67 6.99
C VAL A 234 21.66 15.54 6.44
N TRP A 235 21.41 16.52 5.59
CA TRP A 235 22.47 17.39 5.03
C TRP A 235 23.12 18.31 6.08
N VAL A 236 22.40 18.66 7.15
CA VAL A 236 22.93 19.52 8.22
C VAL A 236 24.01 18.80 9.03
N ILE A 237 23.86 17.48 9.24
CA ILE A 237 24.80 16.66 10.01
C ILE A 237 26.12 16.44 9.24
N VAL A 238 26.04 16.24 7.92
CA VAL A 238 27.23 16.09 7.05
C VAL A 238 28.07 17.38 7.04
N GLY A 239 27.41 18.55 7.06
CA GLY A 239 28.10 19.84 7.14
C GLY A 239 28.90 20.05 8.43
N ALA A 240 28.35 19.65 9.58
CA ALA A 240 29.00 19.83 10.88
C ALA A 240 30.25 18.94 11.05
N ALA A 241 30.20 17.68 10.59
CA ALA A 241 31.34 16.76 10.66
C ALA A 241 32.53 17.25 9.81
N GLY A 242 32.25 17.82 8.63
CA GLY A 242 33.28 18.38 7.75
C GLY A 242 34.08 19.53 8.38
N ILE A 243 33.41 20.43 9.12
CA ILE A 243 34.06 21.57 9.77
C ILE A 243 35.00 21.11 10.90
N ILE A 244 34.62 20.09 11.67
CA ILE A 244 35.45 19.56 12.76
C ILE A 244 36.74 18.94 12.19
N VAL A 245 36.64 18.16 11.11
CA VAL A 245 37.82 17.58 10.44
C VAL A 245 38.73 18.68 9.89
N LEU A 246 38.17 19.72 9.29
CA LEU A 246 38.94 20.88 8.79
C LEU A 246 39.71 21.57 9.93
N MET A 247 39.07 21.78 11.09
CA MET A 247 39.73 22.39 12.26
C MET A 247 40.89 21.54 12.80
N ILE A 248 40.73 20.21 12.82
CA ILE A 248 41.79 19.30 13.26
C ILE A 248 42.99 19.37 12.31
N VAL A 249 42.76 19.31 11.00
CA VAL A 249 43.81 19.42 9.98
C VAL A 249 44.53 20.77 10.08
N PHE A 250 43.79 21.87 10.22
CA PHE A 250 44.38 23.21 10.33
C PHE A 250 45.24 23.36 11.60
N ARG A 251 44.83 22.76 12.72
CA ARG A 251 45.58 22.78 13.98
C ARG A 251 46.89 21.99 13.87
N ILE A 252 46.88 20.85 13.18
CA ILE A 252 48.07 20.04 12.91
C ILE A 252 49.05 20.81 12.02
N ILE A 253 48.57 21.42 10.93
CA ILE A 253 49.42 22.24 10.03
C ILE A 253 50.07 23.39 10.82
N LYS A 254 49.32 24.06 11.70
CA LYS A 254 49.84 25.16 12.53
C LYS A 254 50.90 24.70 13.53
N MET A 255 50.80 23.48 14.07
CA MET A 255 51.82 22.92 14.97
C MET A 255 53.10 22.52 14.24
N VAL A 256 53.00 22.04 13.00
CA VAL A 256 54.19 21.68 12.18
C VAL A 256 54.94 22.91 11.69
N ARG A 257 54.26 24.06 11.58
CA ARG A 257 54.83 25.32 11.08
C ARG A 257 55.49 26.18 12.16
N ARG A 258 55.36 25.81 13.44
CA ARG A 258 56.09 26.44 14.56
C ARG A 258 57.32 25.63 14.90
#